data_AF-L0H042-F1
#
_entry.id   AF-L0H042-F1
#
_cell.length_a   1.000
_cell.length_b   1.000
_cell.length_c   1.000
_cell.angle_alpha   90.00
_cell.angle_beta   90.00
_cell.angle_gamma   90.00
#
_symmetry.space_group_name_H-M   'P 1'
#
loop_
_entity.id
_entity.type
_entity.pdbx_description
1 polymer ?
#
loop_
_entity_poly.entity_id
_entity_poly.type
_entity_poly.pdbx_seq_one_letter_code
_entity_poly.pdbx_strand_id
1 'polypeptide(L)'
;MSHRPRKRFGQNFLHDPGTIRRLLAAVAPRRGERLVEIGPGRGALTRGLLEAAGEIDVVELDRDLIAPLAEDLGDLGTLRIHNADALAFDLCALTDDERRLRLVGNLPYNISTPLLFRFIEQADCVADMHLMLQREVVERITATPGGKTYGRLSVMVQAHCRAETLVTIGPGAFTPAPKVESAFLRLVPYRPLLHEIRDPALFARLVAQAFSQRRKTLRNSLKGLVPIELLADCGIDPAQRAEELTVAAFVLLANAACNLSP
;
A
#
# COMPACT_ATOMS: atom_id res chain seq x y z
N MET A 1 8.47 -29.48 13.10
CA MET A 1 9.17 -28.66 14.12
C MET A 1 8.65 -27.23 14.03
N SER A 2 8.36 -26.56 15.15
CA SER A 2 7.75 -25.22 15.16
C SER A 2 8.73 -24.16 14.62
N HIS A 3 8.41 -23.54 13.47
CA HIS A 3 9.19 -22.45 12.89
C HIS A 3 9.22 -21.24 13.83
N ARG A 4 10.39 -20.90 14.38
CA ARG A 4 10.56 -19.75 15.28
C ARG A 4 10.56 -18.44 14.46
N PRO A 5 9.73 -17.44 14.79
CA PRO A 5 9.72 -16.17 14.08
C PRO A 5 11.10 -15.52 14.05
N ARG A 6 11.57 -15.14 12.86
CA ARG A 6 12.85 -14.43 12.73
C ARG A 6 12.61 -12.94 12.92
N LYS A 7 13.17 -12.37 14.00
CA LYS A 7 13.07 -10.91 14.30
C LYS A 7 13.47 -10.02 13.11
N ARG A 8 14.41 -10.45 12.25
CA ARG A 8 14.84 -9.69 11.06
C ARG A 8 13.73 -9.48 10.02
N PHE A 9 12.72 -10.35 9.99
CA PHE A 9 11.65 -10.32 8.99
C PHE A 9 10.34 -9.70 9.52
N GLY A 10 10.30 -9.26 10.78
CA GLY A 10 9.10 -8.60 11.34
C GLY A 10 7.84 -9.47 11.33
N GLN A 11 7.98 -10.80 11.37
CA GLN A 11 6.90 -11.77 11.20
C GLN A 11 5.92 -11.75 12.38
N ASN A 12 4.66 -11.40 12.10
CA ASN A 12 3.51 -11.63 12.99
C ASN A 12 2.51 -12.50 12.24
N PHE A 13 2.35 -13.76 12.65
CA PHE A 13 1.48 -14.71 11.94
C PHE A 13 0.04 -14.57 12.40
N LEU A 14 -0.86 -14.29 11.46
CA LEU A 14 -2.30 -14.26 11.71
C LEU A 14 -2.78 -15.69 12.05
N HIS A 15 -3.58 -15.84 13.11
CA HIS A 15 -4.13 -17.14 13.50
C HIS A 15 -5.59 -17.11 13.96
N ASP A 16 -6.15 -15.94 14.27
CA ASP A 16 -7.55 -15.86 14.74
C ASP A 16 -8.53 -16.19 13.60
N PRO A 17 -9.31 -17.29 13.70
CA PRO A 17 -10.21 -17.71 12.63
C PRO A 17 -11.31 -16.70 12.34
N GLY A 18 -11.78 -15.98 13.36
CA GLY A 18 -12.79 -14.94 13.20
C GLY A 18 -12.29 -13.79 12.33
N THR A 19 -11.07 -13.33 12.59
CA THR A 19 -10.38 -12.32 11.80
C THR A 19 -10.13 -12.81 10.38
N ILE A 20 -9.55 -14.01 10.21
CA ILE A 20 -9.29 -14.61 8.89
C ILE A 20 -10.56 -14.61 8.03
N ARG A 21 -11.70 -15.07 8.56
CA ARG A 21 -12.98 -15.07 7.84
C ARG A 21 -13.42 -13.66 7.42
N ARG A 22 -13.28 -12.65 8.30
CA ARG A 22 -13.61 -11.25 7.96
C ARG A 22 -12.72 -10.71 6.84
N LEU A 23 -11.42 -11.04 6.85
CA LEU A 23 -10.48 -10.60 5.81
C LEU A 23 -10.78 -11.27 4.47
N LEU A 24 -11.05 -12.57 4.45
CA LEU A 24 -11.45 -13.28 3.23
C LEU A 24 -12.78 -12.74 2.67
N ALA A 25 -13.75 -12.43 3.51
CA ALA A 25 -15.01 -11.81 3.10
C ALA A 25 -14.80 -10.40 2.53
N ALA A 26 -13.86 -9.63 3.09
CA ALA A 26 -13.49 -8.31 2.60
C ALA A 26 -12.80 -8.36 1.22
N VAL A 27 -11.91 -9.35 1.01
CA VAL A 27 -11.28 -9.59 -0.30
C VAL A 27 -12.31 -10.09 -1.32
N ALA A 28 -13.25 -10.93 -0.89
CA ALA A 28 -14.26 -11.59 -1.72
C ALA A 28 -13.67 -12.21 -2.99
N PRO A 29 -12.70 -13.15 -2.86
CA PRO A 29 -12.05 -13.79 -4.01
C PRO A 29 -13.04 -14.61 -4.83
N ARG A 30 -12.86 -14.63 -6.15
CA ARG A 30 -13.68 -15.41 -7.09
C ARG A 30 -12.82 -16.24 -8.03
N ARG A 31 -13.37 -17.35 -8.52
CA ARG A 31 -12.72 -18.14 -9.59
C ARG A 31 -12.49 -17.28 -10.83
N GLY A 32 -11.33 -17.46 -11.47
CA GLY A 32 -10.93 -16.74 -12.68
C GLY A 32 -10.21 -15.41 -12.43
N GLU A 33 -10.20 -14.91 -11.19
CA GLU A 33 -9.40 -13.76 -10.78
C GLU A 33 -7.92 -14.15 -10.58
N ARG A 34 -7.00 -13.22 -10.85
CA ARG A 34 -5.56 -13.42 -10.62
C ARG A 34 -5.16 -12.88 -9.25
N LEU A 35 -5.11 -13.75 -8.24
CA LEU A 35 -4.70 -13.38 -6.89
C LEU A 35 -3.19 -13.50 -6.72
N VAL A 36 -2.60 -12.51 -6.05
CA VAL A 36 -1.21 -12.57 -5.61
C VAL A 36 -1.15 -12.28 -4.11
N GLU A 37 -0.64 -13.21 -3.31
CA GLU A 37 -0.39 -12.98 -1.89
C GLU A 37 1.07 -12.62 -1.61
N ILE A 38 1.29 -11.48 -0.97
CA ILE A 38 2.62 -11.04 -0.53
C ILE A 38 2.84 -11.47 0.91
N GLY A 39 3.88 -12.27 1.14
CA GLY A 39 4.23 -12.79 2.46
C GLY A 39 3.14 -13.73 3.02
N PRO A 40 2.86 -14.87 2.36
CA PRO A 40 1.85 -15.83 2.80
C PRO A 40 2.14 -16.39 4.20
N GLY A 41 3.40 -16.36 4.64
CA GLY A 41 3.81 -16.83 5.95
C GLY A 41 3.48 -18.31 6.12
N ARG A 42 2.55 -18.62 7.03
CA ARG A 42 2.08 -20.00 7.29
C ARG A 42 0.76 -20.33 6.57
N GLY A 43 0.35 -19.53 5.59
CA GLY A 43 -0.83 -19.83 4.79
C GLY A 43 -2.16 -19.42 5.41
N ALA A 44 -2.16 -18.50 6.37
CA ALA A 44 -3.35 -18.12 7.14
C ALA A 44 -4.49 -17.55 6.27
N LEU A 45 -4.14 -16.74 5.27
CA LEU A 45 -5.09 -16.28 4.25
C LEU A 45 -5.01 -17.16 2.99
N THR A 46 -3.82 -17.62 2.62
CA THR A 46 -3.55 -18.44 1.42
C THR A 46 -4.53 -19.58 1.25
N ARG A 47 -4.82 -20.34 2.33
CA ARG A 47 -5.77 -21.46 2.28
C ARG A 47 -7.14 -21.03 1.75
N GLY A 48 -7.76 -20.02 2.38
CA GLY A 48 -9.10 -19.57 2.01
C GLY A 48 -9.15 -18.86 0.66
N LEU A 49 -8.07 -18.15 0.29
CA LEU A 49 -7.93 -17.55 -1.03
C LEU A 49 -7.85 -18.62 -2.12
N LEU A 50 -7.01 -19.65 -1.91
CA LEU A 50 -6.80 -20.76 -2.83
C LEU A 50 -8.07 -21.61 -3.00
N GLU A 51 -8.74 -21.96 -1.90
CA GLU A 51 -10.01 -22.71 -1.93
C GLU A 51 -11.09 -21.96 -2.75
N ALA A 52 -11.14 -20.63 -2.65
CA ALA A 52 -12.15 -19.81 -3.34
C ALA A 52 -11.81 -19.55 -4.82
N ALA A 53 -10.56 -19.20 -5.13
CA ALA A 53 -10.15 -18.84 -6.49
C ALA A 53 -9.71 -20.04 -7.35
N GLY A 54 -9.22 -21.11 -6.71
CA GLY A 54 -8.67 -22.31 -7.34
C GLY A 54 -7.21 -22.18 -7.78
N GLU A 55 -6.70 -20.96 -7.95
CA GLU A 55 -5.29 -20.67 -8.23
C GLU A 55 -4.83 -19.40 -7.51
N ILE A 56 -3.57 -19.36 -7.10
CA ILE A 56 -2.94 -18.19 -6.49
C ILE A 56 -1.42 -18.19 -6.72
N ASP A 57 -0.86 -17.01 -6.90
CA ASP A 57 0.57 -16.76 -6.87
C ASP A 57 0.94 -16.19 -5.49
N VAL A 58 2.04 -16.66 -4.88
CA VAL A 58 2.51 -16.13 -3.60
C VAL A 58 3.98 -15.74 -3.67
N VAL A 59 4.34 -14.61 -3.06
CA VAL A 59 5.72 -14.11 -3.01
C VAL A 59 6.23 -14.20 -1.58
N GLU A 60 7.21 -15.08 -1.33
CA GLU A 60 7.76 -15.33 0.01
C GLU A 60 9.28 -15.30 0.00
N LEU A 61 9.87 -14.55 0.93
CA LEU A 61 11.32 -14.42 1.05
C LEU A 61 11.91 -15.54 1.92
N ASP A 62 11.20 -15.95 2.98
CA ASP A 62 11.69 -16.92 3.96
C ASP A 62 11.55 -18.35 3.43
N ARG A 63 12.66 -18.91 2.93
CA ARG A 63 12.72 -20.25 2.36
C ARG A 63 12.23 -21.36 3.30
N ASP A 64 12.38 -21.15 4.61
CA ASP A 64 11.98 -22.11 5.63
C ASP A 64 10.45 -22.23 5.75
N LEU A 65 9.68 -21.30 5.16
CA LEU A 65 8.21 -21.33 5.11
C LEU A 65 7.67 -21.95 3.82
N ILE A 66 8.49 -22.01 2.75
CA ILE A 66 8.02 -22.41 1.42
C ILE A 66 7.65 -23.89 1.37
N ALA A 67 8.53 -24.78 1.84
CA ALA A 67 8.27 -26.22 1.79
C ALA A 67 7.03 -26.61 2.63
N PRO A 68 6.89 -26.17 3.89
CA PRO A 68 5.67 -26.42 4.66
C PRO A 68 4.41 -25.85 3.99
N LEU A 69 4.48 -24.64 3.42
CA LEU A 69 3.33 -24.04 2.74
C LEU A 69 2.88 -24.87 1.53
N ALA A 70 3.83 -25.36 0.73
CA ALA A 70 3.56 -26.21 -0.42
C ALA A 70 2.98 -27.56 -0.01
N GLU A 71 3.53 -28.20 1.03
CA GLU A 71 3.03 -29.45 1.58
C GLU A 71 1.60 -29.31 2.14
N ASP A 72 1.32 -28.22 2.87
CA ASP A 72 0.04 -28.03 3.56
C ASP A 72 -1.12 -27.65 2.62
N LEU A 73 -0.82 -26.97 1.50
CA LEU A 73 -1.81 -26.31 0.64
C LEU A 73 -1.76 -26.74 -0.83
N GLY A 74 -0.73 -27.47 -1.27
CA GLY A 74 -0.53 -27.83 -2.67
C GLY A 74 -1.67 -28.64 -3.29
N ASP A 75 -2.38 -29.45 -2.48
CA ASP A 75 -3.50 -30.27 -2.94
C ASP A 75 -4.84 -29.53 -3.03
N LEU A 76 -4.91 -28.26 -2.56
CA LEU A 76 -6.16 -27.49 -2.56
C LEU A 76 -6.46 -26.80 -3.89
N GLY A 77 -5.45 -26.63 -4.75
CA GLY A 77 -5.55 -25.93 -6.02
C GLY A 77 -4.17 -25.63 -6.60
N THR A 78 -4.11 -24.72 -7.57
CA THR A 78 -2.82 -24.32 -8.17
C THR A 78 -2.14 -23.24 -7.33
N LEU A 79 -1.20 -23.66 -6.48
CA LEU A 79 -0.35 -22.77 -5.69
C LEU A 79 1.00 -22.55 -6.38
N ARG A 80 1.26 -21.32 -6.84
CA ARG A 80 2.56 -20.93 -7.45
C ARG A 80 3.37 -20.12 -6.44
N ILE A 81 4.52 -20.65 -6.01
CA ILE A 81 5.36 -20.01 -4.99
C ILE A 81 6.60 -19.38 -5.63
N HIS A 82 6.74 -18.07 -5.44
CA HIS A 82 7.88 -17.28 -5.89
C HIS A 82 8.79 -16.97 -4.70
N ASN A 83 9.97 -17.61 -4.65
CA ASN A 83 10.96 -17.26 -3.62
C ASN A 83 11.71 -15.97 -3.97
N ALA A 84 11.16 -14.82 -3.61
CA ALA A 84 11.71 -13.53 -3.98
C ALA A 84 11.45 -12.46 -2.91
N ASP A 85 12.25 -11.39 -2.96
CA ASP A 85 11.96 -10.17 -2.22
C ASP A 85 10.89 -9.38 -2.96
N ALA A 86 9.74 -9.14 -2.31
CA ALA A 86 8.63 -8.39 -2.89
C ALA A 86 8.99 -6.94 -3.26
N LEU A 87 10.05 -6.34 -2.69
CA LEU A 87 10.55 -5.02 -3.11
C LEU A 87 11.21 -5.05 -4.49
N ALA A 88 11.78 -6.19 -4.89
CA ALA A 88 12.47 -6.37 -6.16
C ALA A 88 11.64 -7.17 -7.18
N PHE A 89 10.48 -7.70 -6.75
CA PHE A 89 9.63 -8.54 -7.59
C PHE A 89 8.87 -7.71 -8.64
N ASP A 90 8.84 -8.22 -9.87
CA ASP A 90 8.04 -7.68 -10.96
C ASP A 90 6.66 -8.35 -10.94
N LEU A 91 5.67 -7.63 -10.39
CA LEU A 91 4.29 -8.08 -10.35
C LEU A 91 3.71 -8.21 -11.75
N CYS A 92 4.03 -7.28 -12.65
CA CYS A 92 3.42 -7.25 -13.96
C CYS A 92 3.88 -8.42 -14.85
N ALA A 93 5.02 -9.03 -14.53
CA ALA A 93 5.45 -10.30 -15.14
C ALA A 93 4.55 -11.50 -14.80
N LEU A 94 3.64 -11.40 -13.81
CA LEU A 94 2.68 -12.47 -13.46
C LEU A 94 1.42 -12.48 -14.32
N THR A 95 1.21 -11.46 -15.16
CA THR A 95 0.07 -11.43 -16.08
C THR A 95 0.54 -11.25 -17.52
N ASP A 96 0.06 -12.13 -18.39
CA ASP A 96 0.28 -12.15 -19.82
C ASP A 96 -0.99 -11.82 -20.62
N ASP A 97 -2.10 -11.57 -19.92
CA ASP A 97 -3.40 -11.25 -20.50
C ASP A 97 -3.96 -9.93 -19.94
N GLU A 98 -5.17 -9.56 -20.37
CA GLU A 98 -5.80 -8.30 -19.94
C GLU A 98 -6.27 -8.32 -18.47
N ARG A 99 -6.22 -9.47 -17.79
CA ARG A 99 -6.63 -9.56 -16.39
C ARG A 99 -5.57 -8.93 -15.50
N ARG A 100 -6.08 -8.17 -14.56
CA ARG A 100 -5.26 -7.46 -13.57
C ARG A 100 -5.20 -8.25 -12.27
N LEU A 101 -4.09 -8.08 -11.59
CA LEU A 101 -3.77 -8.74 -10.33
C LEU A 101 -4.57 -8.13 -9.18
N ARG A 102 -5.04 -8.98 -8.28
CA ARG A 102 -5.62 -8.60 -6.99
C ARG A 102 -4.60 -8.95 -5.92
N LEU A 103 -3.99 -7.94 -5.32
CA LEU A 103 -2.96 -8.16 -4.30
C LEU A 103 -3.61 -8.36 -2.94
N VAL A 104 -3.12 -9.32 -2.17
CA VAL A 104 -3.46 -9.53 -0.77
C VAL A 104 -2.18 -9.65 0.04
N GLY A 105 -2.10 -9.12 1.25
CA GLY A 105 -0.89 -9.33 2.04
C GLY A 105 -0.94 -8.82 3.46
N ASN A 106 -0.27 -9.56 4.35
CA ASN A 106 0.07 -9.12 5.70
C ASN A 106 1.49 -8.55 5.71
N LEU A 107 1.63 -7.24 5.47
CA LEU A 107 2.95 -6.67 5.21
C LEU A 107 3.76 -6.49 6.50
N PRO A 108 5.05 -6.86 6.51
CA PRO A 108 5.92 -6.57 7.65
C PRO A 108 6.02 -5.06 7.88
N TYR A 109 5.82 -4.62 9.12
CA TYR A 109 5.65 -3.20 9.42
C TYR A 109 6.85 -2.34 9.06
N ASN A 110 8.07 -2.87 9.20
CA ASN A 110 9.32 -2.17 8.92
C ASN A 110 9.55 -1.83 7.44
N ILE A 111 8.90 -2.56 6.53
CA ILE A 111 9.04 -2.37 5.07
C ILE A 111 7.70 -2.12 4.37
N SER A 112 6.62 -1.97 5.15
CA SER A 112 5.26 -1.78 4.65
C SER A 112 5.09 -0.57 3.72
N THR A 113 5.68 0.59 4.08
CA THR A 113 5.60 1.80 3.25
C THR A 113 6.42 1.70 1.96
N PRO A 114 7.68 1.23 1.97
CA PRO A 114 8.40 0.92 0.73
C PRO A 114 7.66 -0.06 -0.19
N LEU A 115 7.10 -1.16 0.35
CA LEU A 115 6.30 -2.11 -0.44
C LEU A 115 5.07 -1.46 -1.06
N LEU A 116 4.37 -0.62 -0.28
CA LEU A 116 3.20 0.12 -0.77
C LEU A 116 3.53 0.95 -2.01
N PHE A 117 4.63 1.72 -1.97
CA PHE A 117 5.04 2.51 -3.12
C PHE A 117 5.48 1.64 -4.30
N ARG A 118 6.19 0.53 -4.03
CA ARG A 118 6.57 -0.44 -5.07
C ARG A 118 5.36 -1.05 -5.78
N PHE A 119 4.26 -1.28 -5.08
CA PHE A 119 3.01 -1.78 -5.67
C PHE A 119 2.26 -0.70 -6.45
N ILE A 120 2.27 0.54 -5.97
CA ILE A 120 1.68 1.69 -6.67
C ILE A 120 2.45 1.98 -7.98
N GLU A 121 3.77 1.85 -8.00
CA GLU A 121 4.59 1.97 -9.23
C GLU A 121 4.21 0.94 -10.31
N GLN A 122 3.69 -0.21 -9.89
CA GLN A 122 3.25 -1.31 -10.76
C GLN A 122 1.72 -1.35 -10.90
N ALA A 123 1.05 -0.25 -10.57
CA ALA A 123 -0.41 -0.21 -10.49
C ALA A 123 -1.10 -0.52 -11.82
N ASP A 124 -0.43 -0.39 -12.97
CA ASP A 124 -0.98 -0.66 -14.30
C ASP A 124 -1.42 -2.11 -14.50
N CYS A 125 -0.79 -3.08 -13.85
CA CYS A 125 -1.22 -4.47 -13.87
C CYS A 125 -2.11 -4.86 -12.66
N VAL A 126 -2.42 -3.93 -11.74
CA VAL A 126 -3.14 -4.21 -10.48
C VAL A 126 -4.58 -3.68 -10.50
N ALA A 127 -5.55 -4.52 -10.18
CA ALA A 127 -6.97 -4.17 -10.05
C ALA A 127 -7.27 -3.53 -8.69
N ASP A 128 -6.84 -4.20 -7.62
CA ASP A 128 -6.98 -3.75 -6.24
C ASP A 128 -5.89 -4.35 -5.34
N MET A 129 -5.69 -3.74 -4.18
CA MET A 129 -4.74 -4.19 -3.16
C MET A 129 -5.43 -4.24 -1.81
N HIS A 130 -5.37 -5.39 -1.15
CA HIS A 130 -5.95 -5.66 0.16
C HIS A 130 -4.81 -5.94 1.14
N LEU A 131 -4.39 -4.90 1.86
CA LEU A 131 -3.15 -4.93 2.62
C LEU A 131 -3.45 -4.78 4.10
N MET A 132 -2.73 -5.51 4.93
CA MET A 132 -2.72 -5.31 6.37
C MET A 132 -1.46 -4.55 6.76
N LEU A 133 -1.65 -3.43 7.47
CA LEU A 133 -0.59 -2.55 7.95
C LEU A 133 -0.87 -2.19 9.42
N GLN A 134 0.05 -1.48 10.06
CA GLN A 134 -0.24 -0.85 11.35
C GLN A 134 -1.41 0.14 11.21
N ARG A 135 -2.30 0.20 12.21
CA ARG A 135 -3.47 1.08 12.18
C ARG A 135 -3.08 2.54 11.90
N GLU A 136 -2.05 3.07 12.55
CA GLU A 136 -1.62 4.45 12.34
C GLU A 136 -1.19 4.75 10.89
N VAL A 137 -0.66 3.75 10.18
CA VAL A 137 -0.25 3.90 8.78
C VAL A 137 -1.48 3.95 7.89
N VAL A 138 -2.47 3.07 8.13
CA VAL A 138 -3.76 3.07 7.41
C VAL A 138 -4.51 4.38 7.64
N GLU A 139 -4.53 4.89 8.87
CA GLU A 139 -5.14 6.18 9.20
C GLU A 139 -4.46 7.34 8.47
N ARG A 140 -3.13 7.33 8.34
CA ARG A 140 -2.40 8.31 7.52
C ARG A 140 -2.75 8.17 6.04
N ILE A 141 -2.84 6.95 5.50
CA ILE A 141 -3.20 6.72 4.09
C ILE A 141 -4.59 7.25 3.79
N THR A 142 -5.55 7.09 4.70
CA THR A 142 -6.97 7.42 4.51
C THR A 142 -7.39 8.79 5.06
N ALA A 143 -6.46 9.52 5.70
CA ALA A 143 -6.73 10.84 6.25
C ALA A 143 -7.13 11.85 5.17
N THR A 144 -8.02 12.78 5.52
CA THR A 144 -8.46 13.88 4.65
C THR A 144 -7.76 15.21 5.00
N PRO A 145 -7.71 16.17 4.06
CA PRO A 145 -7.12 17.49 4.31
C PRO A 145 -7.70 18.19 5.56
N GLY A 146 -6.87 18.98 6.23
CA GLY A 146 -7.17 19.72 7.46
C GLY A 146 -6.97 18.92 8.75
N GLY A 147 -6.81 17.60 8.67
CA GLY A 147 -6.59 16.73 9.83
C GLY A 147 -5.14 16.63 10.27
N LYS A 148 -4.90 16.41 11.57
CA LYS A 148 -3.55 16.18 12.15
C LYS A 148 -2.85 14.93 11.59
N THR A 149 -3.63 13.95 11.15
CA THR A 149 -3.13 12.69 10.59
C THR A 149 -2.77 12.81 9.11
N TYR A 150 -3.34 13.79 8.41
CA TYR A 150 -3.05 14.04 7.00
C TYR A 150 -1.59 14.46 6.81
N GLY A 151 -0.97 13.99 5.74
CA GLY A 151 0.45 14.14 5.53
C GLY A 151 0.92 13.68 4.16
N ARG A 152 2.24 13.60 4.00
CA ARG A 152 2.89 13.10 2.79
C ARG A 152 2.31 11.76 2.31
N LEU A 153 2.14 10.81 3.22
CA LEU A 153 1.63 9.47 2.86
C LEU A 153 0.19 9.53 2.32
N SER A 154 -0.65 10.39 2.89
CA SER A 154 -2.02 10.63 2.43
C SER A 154 -2.00 11.12 0.98
N VAL A 155 -1.24 12.20 0.72
CA VAL A 155 -1.18 12.82 -0.61
C VAL A 155 -0.63 11.86 -1.65
N MET A 156 0.50 11.21 -1.35
CA MET A 156 1.15 10.33 -2.33
C MET A 156 0.29 9.12 -2.67
N VAL A 157 -0.37 8.48 -1.69
CA VAL A 157 -1.21 7.30 -1.98
C VAL A 157 -2.52 7.71 -2.65
N GLN A 158 -3.19 8.76 -2.15
CA GLN A 158 -4.48 9.20 -2.67
C GLN A 158 -4.39 9.88 -4.04
N ALA A 159 -3.20 10.30 -4.48
CA ALA A 159 -3.00 10.75 -5.85
C ALA A 159 -3.10 9.60 -6.87
N HIS A 160 -2.77 8.38 -6.46
CA HIS A 160 -2.75 7.19 -7.33
C HIS A 160 -3.92 6.23 -7.10
N CYS A 161 -4.44 6.15 -5.88
CA CYS A 161 -5.43 5.15 -5.49
C CYS A 161 -6.59 5.75 -4.68
N ARG A 162 -7.79 5.19 -4.86
CA ARG A 162 -8.85 5.31 -3.86
C ARG A 162 -8.50 4.42 -2.68
N ALA A 163 -8.45 4.98 -1.48
CA ALA A 163 -8.10 4.27 -0.26
C ALA A 163 -9.29 4.15 0.69
N GLU A 164 -9.49 2.96 1.26
CA GLU A 164 -10.59 2.66 2.17
C GLU A 164 -10.13 1.72 3.29
N THR A 165 -10.39 2.08 4.54
CA THR A 165 -10.19 1.19 5.68
C THR A 165 -11.34 0.20 5.75
N LEU A 166 -11.05 -1.09 5.77
CA LEU A 166 -12.07 -2.15 5.81
C LEU A 166 -12.29 -2.69 7.23
N VAL A 167 -11.20 -3.06 7.93
CA VAL A 167 -11.28 -3.77 9.21
C VAL A 167 -10.14 -3.34 10.13
N THR A 168 -10.43 -3.09 11.41
CA THR A 168 -9.41 -2.94 12.47
C THR A 168 -9.21 -4.28 13.19
N ILE A 169 -7.98 -4.60 13.54
CA ILE A 169 -7.57 -5.92 14.05
C ILE A 169 -6.70 -5.73 15.28
N GLY A 170 -7.14 -6.31 16.39
CA GLY A 170 -6.41 -6.28 17.65
C GLY A 170 -5.17 -7.18 17.64
N PRO A 171 -4.15 -6.91 18.49
CA PRO A 171 -2.93 -7.71 18.57
C PRO A 171 -3.13 -9.19 18.87
N GLY A 172 -4.21 -9.56 19.56
CA GLY A 172 -4.53 -10.95 19.92
C GLY A 172 -4.84 -11.86 18.74
N ALA A 173 -4.98 -11.32 17.53
CA ALA A 173 -5.16 -12.11 16.31
C ALA A 173 -3.85 -12.71 15.75
N PHE A 174 -2.71 -12.35 16.34
CA PHE A 174 -1.38 -12.65 15.82
C PHE A 174 -0.49 -13.40 16.81
N THR A 175 0.43 -14.20 16.27
CA THR A 175 1.49 -14.85 17.02
C THR A 175 2.84 -14.65 16.30
N PRO A 176 3.84 -14.01 16.96
CA PRO A 176 3.71 -13.25 18.21
C PRO A 176 2.75 -12.06 18.03
N ALA A 177 2.15 -11.62 19.13
CA ALA A 177 1.28 -10.45 19.12
C ALA A 177 2.10 -9.16 18.87
N PRO A 178 1.73 -8.30 17.92
CA PRO A 178 2.35 -7.00 17.74
C PRO A 178 2.07 -6.09 18.94
N LYS A 179 2.86 -5.02 19.09
CA LYS A 179 2.67 -4.03 20.16
C LYS A 179 1.56 -3.00 19.86
N VAL A 180 1.08 -2.98 18.62
CA VAL A 180 0.14 -2.00 18.10
C VAL A 180 -0.97 -2.72 17.34
N GLU A 181 -2.10 -2.05 17.16
CA GLU A 181 -3.20 -2.55 16.34
C GLU A 181 -2.83 -2.54 14.85
N SER A 182 -3.45 -3.48 14.12
CA SER A 182 -3.41 -3.51 12.66
C SER A 182 -4.72 -2.99 12.08
N ALA A 183 -4.68 -2.56 10.83
CA ALA A 183 -5.86 -2.34 10.03
C ALA A 183 -5.67 -2.93 8.63
N PHE A 184 -6.76 -3.43 8.07
CA PHE A 184 -6.85 -3.93 6.72
C PHE A 184 -7.48 -2.86 5.85
N LEU A 185 -6.80 -2.48 4.76
CA LEU A 185 -7.29 -1.47 3.82
C LEU A 185 -7.41 -2.04 2.42
N ARG A 186 -8.26 -1.40 1.62
CA ARG A 186 -8.34 -1.56 0.17
C ARG A 186 -7.78 -0.32 -0.52
N LEU A 187 -6.89 -0.55 -1.48
CA LEU A 187 -6.46 0.44 -2.46
C LEU A 187 -6.93 0.04 -3.84
N VAL A 188 -7.55 0.96 -4.56
CA VAL A 188 -7.96 0.76 -5.95
C VAL A 188 -7.28 1.83 -6.80
N PRO A 189 -6.31 1.47 -7.67
CA PRO A 189 -5.69 2.43 -8.58
C PRO A 189 -6.72 3.15 -9.45
N TYR A 190 -6.55 4.47 -9.61
CA TYR A 190 -7.38 5.25 -10.53
C TYR A 190 -7.00 4.99 -11.98
N ARG A 191 -8.01 4.81 -12.85
CA ARG A 191 -7.82 4.55 -14.28
C ARG A 191 -8.90 5.30 -15.09
N PRO A 192 -8.55 6.41 -15.77
CA PRO A 192 -7.28 7.15 -15.66
C PRO A 192 -7.08 7.75 -14.27
N LEU A 193 -5.88 8.29 -13.98
CA LEU A 193 -5.65 9.08 -12.78
C LEU A 193 -6.67 10.23 -12.68
N LEU A 194 -7.12 10.57 -11.46
CA LEU A 194 -8.03 11.70 -11.25
C LEU A 194 -7.40 13.03 -11.66
N HIS A 195 -6.09 13.15 -11.44
CA HIS A 195 -5.27 14.28 -11.85
C HIS A 195 -3.97 13.73 -12.44
N GLU A 196 -3.66 14.09 -13.68
CA GLU A 196 -2.41 13.71 -14.33
C GLU A 196 -1.22 14.31 -13.58
N ILE A 197 -0.18 13.51 -13.33
CA ILE A 197 1.07 13.95 -12.69
C ILE A 197 2.17 13.95 -13.76
N ARG A 198 2.58 15.13 -14.23
CA ARG A 198 3.51 15.27 -15.36
C ARG A 198 4.94 14.86 -15.01
N ASP A 199 5.39 15.22 -13.81
CA ASP A 199 6.69 14.85 -13.26
C ASP A 199 6.50 14.21 -11.88
N PRO A 200 6.46 12.87 -11.79
CA PRO A 200 6.31 12.16 -10.52
C PRO A 200 7.42 12.45 -9.51
N ALA A 201 8.66 12.72 -9.97
CA ALA A 201 9.79 12.98 -9.09
C ALA A 201 9.69 14.38 -8.47
N LEU A 202 9.34 15.39 -9.27
CA LEU A 202 9.05 16.74 -8.78
C LEU A 202 7.86 16.74 -7.82
N PHE A 203 6.77 16.04 -8.16
CA PHE A 203 5.60 15.91 -7.27
C PHE A 203 6.00 15.32 -5.91
N ALA A 204 6.72 14.19 -5.89
CA ALA A 204 7.18 13.57 -4.65
C ALA A 204 8.08 14.52 -3.83
N ARG A 205 9.01 15.22 -4.48
CA ARG A 205 9.90 16.20 -3.83
C ARG A 205 9.12 17.37 -3.24
N LEU A 206 8.16 17.91 -3.97
CA LEU A 206 7.32 19.02 -3.53
C LEU A 206 6.48 18.63 -2.31
N VAL A 207 5.78 17.50 -2.36
CA VAL A 207 4.98 17.01 -1.24
C VAL A 207 5.87 16.73 -0.02
N ALA A 208 7.04 16.11 -0.22
CA ALA A 208 8.00 15.87 0.86
C ALA A 208 8.47 17.19 1.51
N GLN A 209 8.82 18.18 0.71
CA GLN A 209 9.26 19.49 1.20
C GLN A 209 8.14 20.24 1.94
N ALA A 210 6.91 20.20 1.41
CA ALA A 210 5.74 20.85 2.04
C ALA A 210 5.49 20.32 3.47
N PHE A 211 5.61 19.00 3.67
CA PHE A 211 5.40 18.36 4.97
C PHE A 211 6.63 18.28 5.88
N SER A 212 7.81 18.75 5.43
CA SER A 212 9.05 18.75 6.23
C SER A 212 8.96 19.60 7.50
N GLN A 213 8.16 20.68 7.45
CA GLN A 213 7.91 21.60 8.56
C GLN A 213 6.42 21.84 8.74
N ARG A 214 5.69 20.86 9.29
CA ARG A 214 4.22 20.87 9.40
C ARG A 214 3.58 22.16 9.96
N ARG A 215 4.28 22.87 10.84
CA ARG A 215 3.77 24.10 11.49
C ARG A 215 4.03 25.37 10.67
N LYS A 216 4.79 25.29 9.58
CA LYS A 216 5.13 26.43 8.72
C LYS A 216 4.13 26.53 7.56
N THR A 217 3.91 27.77 7.13
CA THR A 217 3.11 28.07 5.94
C THR A 217 3.81 27.59 4.67
N LEU A 218 3.08 27.39 3.58
CA LEU A 218 3.61 26.93 2.30
C LEU A 218 4.68 27.86 1.75
N ARG A 219 4.51 29.17 1.89
CA ARG A 219 5.56 30.17 1.58
C ARG A 219 6.92 29.80 2.18
N ASN A 220 6.91 29.32 3.42
CA ASN A 220 8.13 28.99 4.15
C ASN A 220 8.60 27.56 3.86
N SER A 221 7.68 26.60 3.81
CA SER A 221 8.03 25.20 3.59
C SER A 221 8.54 24.95 2.17
N LEU A 222 7.94 25.57 1.15
CA LEU A 222 8.30 25.40 -0.26
C LEU A 222 9.32 26.42 -0.78
N LYS A 223 9.91 27.23 0.11
CA LYS A 223 10.92 28.22 -0.25
C LYS A 223 12.07 27.57 -1.04
N GLY A 224 12.43 28.17 -2.16
CA GLY A 224 13.50 27.70 -3.04
C GLY A 224 13.10 26.60 -4.03
N LEU A 225 11.89 26.02 -3.89
CA LEU A 225 11.34 25.06 -4.86
C LEU A 225 10.20 25.66 -5.68
N VAL A 226 9.34 26.45 -5.04
CA VAL A 226 8.14 27.04 -5.66
C VAL A 226 8.11 28.55 -5.36
N PRO A 227 8.10 29.43 -6.39
CA PRO A 227 7.87 30.86 -6.23
C PRO A 227 6.51 31.15 -5.60
N ILE A 228 6.41 32.25 -4.85
CA ILE A 228 5.17 32.60 -4.15
C ILE A 228 4.06 32.96 -5.14
N GLU A 229 4.45 33.54 -6.27
CA GLU A 229 3.59 33.93 -7.38
C GLU A 229 2.90 32.69 -7.96
N LEU A 230 3.64 31.57 -8.11
CA LEU A 230 3.09 30.32 -8.62
C LEU A 230 2.05 29.69 -7.69
N LEU A 231 2.18 29.86 -6.37
CA LEU A 231 1.14 29.45 -5.42
C LEU A 231 -0.16 30.21 -5.69
N ALA A 232 -0.06 31.54 -5.83
CA ALA A 232 -1.22 32.39 -6.10
C ALA A 232 -1.86 32.07 -7.47
N ASP A 233 -1.05 31.83 -8.51
CA ASP A 233 -1.53 31.43 -9.84
C ASP A 233 -2.29 30.08 -9.81
N CYS A 234 -1.93 29.19 -8.88
CA CYS A 234 -2.65 27.94 -8.63
C CYS A 234 -3.86 28.10 -7.69
N GLY A 235 -4.20 29.32 -7.26
CA GLY A 235 -5.29 29.59 -6.32
C GLY A 235 -5.00 29.13 -4.89
N ILE A 236 -3.72 28.99 -4.51
CA ILE A 236 -3.27 28.54 -3.20
C ILE A 236 -2.80 29.74 -2.38
N ASP A 237 -3.38 29.95 -1.19
CA ASP A 237 -2.94 31.01 -0.30
C ASP A 237 -1.57 30.64 0.31
N PRO A 238 -0.50 31.45 0.10
CA PRO A 238 0.83 31.16 0.65
C PRO A 238 0.89 31.08 2.19
N ALA A 239 -0.13 31.57 2.90
CA ALA A 239 -0.29 31.47 4.35
C ALA A 239 -0.87 30.12 4.80
N GLN A 240 -1.48 29.33 3.92
CA GLN A 240 -1.93 27.97 4.23
C GLN A 240 -0.75 27.07 4.61
N ARG A 241 -1.02 26.02 5.37
CA ARG A 241 -0.07 24.94 5.66
C ARG A 241 -0.30 23.75 4.74
N ALA A 242 0.71 22.90 4.61
CA ALA A 242 0.64 21.71 3.76
C ALA A 242 -0.54 20.79 4.08
N GLU A 243 -0.93 20.69 5.35
CA GLU A 243 -2.05 19.84 5.76
C GLU A 243 -3.42 20.38 5.33
N GLU A 244 -3.52 21.65 4.94
CA GLU A 244 -4.76 22.28 4.46
C GLU A 244 -5.00 22.05 2.96
N LEU A 245 -3.96 21.60 2.22
CA LEU A 245 -4.06 21.41 0.77
C LEU A 245 -4.67 20.06 0.41
N THR A 246 -5.54 20.09 -0.60
CA THR A 246 -6.08 18.89 -1.24
C THR A 246 -5.01 18.21 -2.10
N VAL A 247 -5.22 16.92 -2.38
CA VAL A 247 -4.39 16.17 -3.34
C VAL A 247 -4.36 16.86 -4.70
N ALA A 248 -5.53 17.31 -5.18
CA ALA A 248 -5.67 18.04 -6.44
C ALA A 248 -4.81 19.31 -6.47
N ALA A 249 -4.78 20.08 -5.38
CA ALA A 249 -3.97 21.30 -5.28
C ALA A 249 -2.46 20.98 -5.33
N PHE A 250 -2.02 19.88 -4.68
CA PHE A 250 -0.63 19.44 -4.77
C PHE A 250 -0.24 19.02 -6.20
N VAL A 251 -1.11 18.28 -6.90
CA VAL A 251 -0.85 17.86 -8.28
C VAL A 251 -0.82 19.06 -9.23
N LEU A 252 -1.79 19.99 -9.10
CA LEU A 252 -1.82 21.23 -9.86
C LEU A 252 -0.52 22.03 -9.69
N LEU A 253 -0.11 22.24 -8.44
CA LEU A 253 1.09 22.99 -8.12
C LEU A 253 2.36 22.33 -8.68
N ALA A 254 2.48 21.00 -8.58
CA ALA A 254 3.60 20.27 -9.13
C ALA A 254 3.66 20.36 -10.66
N ASN A 255 2.51 20.23 -11.33
CA ASN A 255 2.42 20.38 -12.78
C ASN A 255 2.75 21.79 -13.25
N ALA A 256 2.33 22.82 -12.50
CA ALA A 256 2.66 24.21 -12.80
C ALA A 256 4.17 24.47 -12.59
N ALA A 257 4.76 23.88 -11.55
CA ALA A 257 6.19 23.98 -11.26
C ALA A 257 7.09 23.25 -12.27
N CYS A 258 6.56 22.34 -13.10
CA CYS A 258 7.33 21.70 -14.17
C CYS A 258 7.94 22.74 -15.14
N ASN A 259 7.23 23.85 -15.37
CA ASN A 259 7.66 24.93 -16.28
C ASN A 259 8.76 25.83 -15.69
N LEU A 260 9.13 25.63 -14.43
CA LEU A 260 10.18 26.39 -13.74
C LEU A 260 11.54 25.68 -13.76
N SER A 261 11.57 24.40 -14.13
CA SER A 261 12.82 23.68 -14.33
C SER A 261 13.46 24.18 -15.64
N PRO A 262 14.73 24.63 -15.63
CA PRO A 262 15.46 24.97 -16.86
C PRO A 262 15.62 23.76 -17.78
#